data_AF-A0A4Y9ZEJ3-F1
#
_entry.id   AF-A0A4Y9ZEJ3-F1
#
_cell.length_a   1.000
_cell.length_b   1.000
_cell.length_c   1.000
_cell.angle_alpha   90.00
_cell.angle_beta   90.00
_cell.angle_gamma   90.00
#
_symmetry.space_group_name_H-M   'P 1'
#
loop_
_entity.id
_entity.type
_entity.pdbx_description
1 polymer ?
#
loop_
_entity_poly.entity_id
_entity_poly.type
_entity_poly.pdbx_seq_one_letter_code
_entity_poly.pdbx_strand_id
1 'polypeptide(L)'
;MAGLDRGPDTVKLTVWELGDLYSQIEPAFLVTLPADLETVRDWRPDYHTYPPEDVEFPSLLRSLYFPQYEDCSRLDERTEDVEGKSRDMAKLFSPYFQNRRQIYATLCNRFDPLTYSSMLLEITVAKKRPESGSFCKVQICCATLHKFAPLVEGCGVHPLHEQGYRWATAVDIDRDPVKLGLVHLLMQWHLLDIVKIYPPLPDEAGSVLRTDVL
;
A
#
# COMPACT_ATOMS: atom_id res chain seq x y z
N MET A 1 26.28 -1.35 26.69
CA MET A 1 25.33 -0.61 25.82
C MET A 1 25.53 -1.11 24.40
N ALA A 2 24.72 -2.08 23.97
CA ALA A 2 24.73 -2.53 22.58
C ALA A 2 24.10 -1.43 21.73
N GLY A 3 24.83 -0.93 20.72
CA GLY A 3 24.26 -0.01 19.76
C GLY A 3 23.11 -0.71 19.06
N LEU A 4 21.87 -0.20 19.22
CA LEU A 4 20.80 -0.57 18.31
C LEU A 4 21.33 -0.31 16.91
N ASP A 5 21.39 -1.35 16.10
CA ASP A 5 21.69 -1.24 14.69
C ASP A 5 20.59 -0.35 14.07
N ARG A 6 20.91 0.93 13.90
CA ARG A 6 20.01 1.91 13.31
C ARG A 6 20.16 1.69 11.82
N GLY A 7 19.31 0.84 11.25
CA GLY A 7 19.24 0.61 9.81
C GLY A 7 19.23 1.90 8.98
N PRO A 8 19.29 1.82 7.64
CA PRO A 8 19.64 2.94 6.77
C PRO A 8 18.84 4.23 7.06
N ASP A 9 19.44 5.40 6.85
CA ASP A 9 18.78 6.70 7.11
C ASP A 9 17.57 6.96 6.21
N THR A 10 17.47 6.22 5.10
CA THR A 10 16.37 6.25 4.15
C THR A 10 15.88 4.84 3.82
N VAL A 11 14.63 4.76 3.36
CA VAL A 11 14.01 3.53 2.87
C VAL A 11 13.19 3.83 1.63
N LYS A 12 13.14 2.89 0.70
CA LYS A 12 12.28 2.95 -0.49
C LYS A 12 11.01 2.16 -0.22
N LEU A 13 9.87 2.76 -0.53
CA LEU A 13 8.55 2.15 -0.47
C LEU A 13 8.01 1.99 -1.88
N THR A 14 7.42 0.84 -2.17
CA THR A 14 6.59 0.63 -3.35
C THR A 14 5.16 0.98 -3.01
N VAL A 15 4.52 1.81 -3.83
CA VAL A 15 3.31 2.58 -3.47
C VAL A 15 2.28 2.52 -4.61
N TRP A 16 0.99 2.37 -4.29
CA TRP A 16 -0.10 2.34 -5.27
C TRP A 16 -1.45 2.81 -4.70
N GLU A 17 -2.40 3.16 -5.57
CA GLU A 17 -3.82 3.35 -5.23
C GLU A 17 -4.64 2.06 -5.49
N LEU A 18 -5.78 1.90 -4.83
CA LEU A 18 -6.73 0.81 -5.13
C LEU A 18 -7.63 1.18 -6.31
N GLY A 19 -7.62 0.37 -7.37
CA GLY A 19 -8.36 0.67 -8.61
C GLY A 19 -9.86 0.31 -8.59
N ASP A 20 -10.27 -0.72 -7.85
CA ASP A 20 -11.59 -1.36 -8.03
C ASP A 20 -12.67 -0.93 -7.02
N LEU A 21 -12.29 -0.17 -6.00
CA LEU A 21 -13.22 0.20 -4.94
C LEU A 21 -13.53 1.68 -5.11
N TYR A 22 -14.82 1.98 -5.23
CA TYR A 22 -15.38 3.32 -5.08
C TYR A 22 -15.05 3.85 -3.67
N SER A 23 -13.77 4.16 -3.40
CA SER A 23 -13.33 4.67 -2.11
C SER A 23 -13.70 6.14 -2.05
N GLN A 24 -14.89 6.40 -1.52
CA GLN A 24 -15.21 7.69 -0.90
C GLN A 24 -14.49 7.87 0.44
N ILE A 25 -13.54 6.99 0.79
CA ILE A 25 -12.89 6.95 2.10
C ILE A 25 -11.37 6.96 1.88
N GLU A 26 -10.82 8.11 2.27
CA GLU A 26 -9.45 8.45 2.69
C GLU A 26 -8.29 8.39 1.66
N PRO A 27 -7.39 9.41 1.65
CA PRO A 27 -6.37 9.64 0.63
C PRO A 27 -5.08 8.87 0.93
N ALA A 28 -5.20 7.66 1.45
CA ALA A 28 -4.05 6.89 1.89
C ALA A 28 -3.52 6.04 0.72
N PHE A 29 -2.23 6.12 0.45
CA PHE A 29 -1.60 5.18 -0.48
C PHE A 29 -1.35 3.85 0.23
N LEU A 30 -1.54 2.74 -0.49
CA LEU A 30 -1.01 1.46 -0.04
C LEU A 30 0.48 1.42 -0.31
N VAL A 31 1.24 0.91 0.66
CA VAL A 31 2.69 0.82 0.56
C VAL A 31 3.22 -0.53 1.04
N THR A 32 4.37 -0.91 0.51
CA THR A 32 5.11 -2.11 0.92
C THR A 32 6.62 -1.88 0.80
N LEU A 33 7.43 -2.64 1.54
CA LEU A 33 8.88 -2.66 1.28
C LEU A 33 9.18 -3.61 0.12
N PRO A 34 10.27 -3.34 -0.63
CA PRO A 34 10.79 -4.31 -1.59
C PRO A 34 11.01 -5.70 -0.98
N ALA A 35 11.49 -5.78 0.26
CA ALA A 35 11.69 -7.05 0.96
C ALA A 35 10.39 -7.83 1.20
N ASP A 36 9.27 -7.14 1.41
CA ASP A 36 7.97 -7.79 1.59
C ASP A 36 7.50 -8.42 0.28
N LEU A 37 7.77 -7.78 -0.88
CA LEU A 37 7.45 -8.34 -2.20
C LEU A 37 8.24 -9.62 -2.51
N GLU A 38 9.46 -9.74 -1.99
CA GLU A 38 10.24 -10.96 -2.15
C GLU A 38 9.61 -12.16 -1.43
N THR A 39 8.88 -11.93 -0.32
CA THR A 39 8.23 -13.00 0.45
C THR A 39 7.11 -13.69 -0.33
N VAL A 40 6.49 -12.99 -1.29
CA VAL A 40 5.37 -13.51 -2.10
C VAL A 40 5.80 -13.98 -3.49
N ARG A 41 7.09 -13.87 -3.84
CA ARG A 41 7.59 -14.20 -5.18
C ARG A 41 7.34 -15.64 -5.60
N ASP A 42 7.61 -16.57 -4.69
CA ASP A 42 7.44 -18.00 -4.93
C ASP A 42 6.07 -18.52 -4.49
N TRP A 43 5.22 -17.63 -3.97
CA TRP A 43 3.87 -18.00 -3.58
C TRP A 43 3.02 -18.34 -4.81
N ARG A 44 2.28 -19.42 -4.68
CA ARG A 44 1.34 -19.90 -5.70
C ARG A 44 -0.01 -20.10 -5.00
N PRO A 45 -0.96 -19.17 -5.16
CA PRO A 45 -2.28 -19.33 -4.57
C PRO A 45 -2.96 -20.57 -5.16
N ASP A 46 -3.45 -21.47 -4.30
CA ASP A 46 -4.41 -22.48 -4.67
C ASP A 46 -5.82 -21.94 -4.41
N TYR A 47 -6.52 -21.59 -5.48
CA TYR A 47 -7.87 -21.04 -5.41
C TYR A 47 -8.95 -22.11 -5.21
N HIS A 48 -8.58 -23.40 -5.20
CA HIS A 48 -9.50 -24.52 -5.07
C HIS A 48 -9.53 -25.12 -3.67
N THR A 49 -8.58 -24.75 -2.80
CA THR A 49 -8.53 -25.20 -1.40
C THR A 49 -8.56 -24.00 -0.46
N TYR A 50 -9.20 -24.18 0.70
CA TYR A 50 -9.04 -23.20 1.78
C TYR A 50 -7.55 -23.17 2.15
N PRO A 51 -6.93 -21.98 2.24
CA PRO A 51 -5.50 -21.90 2.48
C PRO A 51 -5.17 -22.63 3.80
N PRO A 52 -4.15 -23.52 3.84
CA PRO A 52 -3.85 -24.34 5.01
C PRO A 52 -3.62 -23.46 6.25
N GLU A 53 -4.03 -23.94 7.43
CA GLU A 53 -3.97 -23.19 8.70
C GLU A 53 -2.54 -22.68 9.03
N ASP A 54 -1.52 -23.37 8.54
CA ASP A 54 -0.10 -23.16 8.89
C ASP A 54 0.66 -22.17 7.98
N VAL A 55 0.00 -21.49 7.05
CA VAL A 55 0.68 -20.49 6.22
C VAL A 55 0.88 -19.21 7.03
N GLU A 56 2.11 -18.89 7.41
CA GLU A 56 2.45 -17.59 8.00
C GLU A 56 2.32 -16.48 6.94
N PHE A 57 1.44 -15.53 7.20
CA PHE A 57 1.14 -14.40 6.30
C PHE A 57 2.19 -13.30 6.48
N PRO A 58 2.73 -12.69 5.40
CA PRO A 58 3.56 -11.50 5.52
C PRO A 58 2.80 -10.42 6.31
N SER A 59 3.47 -9.87 7.31
CA SER A 59 2.89 -8.93 8.27
C SER A 59 2.40 -7.66 7.58
N LEU A 60 1.07 -7.51 7.53
CA LEU A 60 0.25 -6.30 7.33
C LEU A 60 0.57 -5.43 6.10
N LEU A 61 -0.49 -5.12 5.34
CA LEU A 61 -0.45 -3.99 4.42
C LEU A 61 -0.19 -2.70 5.20
N ARG A 62 0.36 -1.71 4.51
CA ARG A 62 0.73 -0.44 5.14
C ARG A 62 0.04 0.67 4.40
N SER A 63 -0.36 1.70 5.13
CA SER A 63 -0.86 2.93 4.56
C SER A 63 0.12 4.07 4.77
N LEU A 64 0.28 4.91 3.76
CA LEU A 64 1.05 6.14 3.81
C LEU A 64 0.08 7.32 3.73
N TYR A 65 0.13 8.18 4.73
CA TYR A 65 -0.71 9.37 4.82
C TYR A 65 0.08 10.63 5.16
N PHE A 66 -0.61 11.75 4.97
CA PHE A 66 -0.07 13.10 5.06
C PHE A 66 -0.73 13.83 6.24
N PRO A 67 -0.19 13.71 7.46
CA PRO A 67 -0.86 14.14 8.70
C PRO A 67 -1.07 15.67 8.82
N GLN A 68 -0.53 16.45 7.89
CA GLN A 68 -0.70 17.91 7.84
C GLN A 68 -1.98 18.37 7.13
N TYR A 69 -2.75 17.45 6.54
CA TYR A 69 -4.02 17.76 5.91
C TYR A 69 -5.15 17.17 6.77
N GLU A 70 -5.76 18.01 7.61
CA GLU A 70 -6.72 17.62 8.67
C GLU A 70 -8.01 16.99 8.13
N ASP A 71 -8.34 17.23 6.85
CA ASP A 71 -9.60 16.80 6.24
C ASP A 71 -9.49 15.58 5.32
N CYS A 72 -8.40 14.79 5.41
CA CYS A 72 -8.21 13.66 4.49
C CYS A 72 -8.34 14.11 3.02
N SER A 73 -7.98 15.37 2.73
CA SER A 73 -8.08 15.92 1.38
C SER A 73 -7.11 15.17 0.47
N ARG A 74 -7.60 14.77 -0.72
CA ARG A 74 -6.78 14.02 -1.68
C ARG A 74 -5.57 14.86 -2.06
N LEU A 75 -4.39 14.25 -1.97
CA LEU A 75 -3.17 14.85 -2.49
C LEU A 75 -3.37 15.22 -3.97
N ASP A 76 -3.22 16.50 -4.28
CA ASP A 76 -3.38 17.06 -5.62
C ASP A 76 -2.34 18.17 -5.92
N GLU A 77 -2.35 18.65 -7.15
CA GLU A 77 -1.42 19.68 -7.63
C GLU A 77 -1.56 21.05 -6.93
N ARG A 78 -2.67 21.26 -6.21
CA ARG A 78 -2.97 22.49 -5.46
C ARG A 78 -2.63 22.38 -3.98
N THR A 79 -2.14 21.22 -3.57
CA THR A 79 -1.76 20.95 -2.19
C THR A 79 -0.62 21.89 -1.78
N GLU A 80 -0.92 22.77 -0.81
CA GLU A 80 0.00 23.80 -0.35
C GLU A 80 1.04 23.24 0.63
N ASP A 81 2.22 23.87 0.64
CA ASP A 81 3.27 23.58 1.61
C ASP A 81 2.88 24.09 3.00
N VAL A 82 3.21 23.30 4.03
CA VAL A 82 2.97 23.65 5.43
C VAL A 82 4.32 23.88 6.09
N GLU A 83 4.50 25.05 6.71
CA GLU A 83 5.76 25.45 7.34
C GLU A 83 6.30 24.36 8.28
N GLY A 84 7.56 23.97 8.05
CA GLY A 84 8.26 22.96 8.83
C GLY A 84 7.82 21.51 8.58
N LYS A 85 6.74 21.27 7.81
CA LYS A 85 6.20 19.94 7.49
C LYS A 85 6.34 19.57 6.01
N SER A 86 6.29 20.53 5.08
CA SER A 86 6.53 20.28 3.66
C SER A 86 7.25 21.45 2.99
N ARG A 87 7.86 21.16 1.83
CA ARG A 87 8.48 22.12 0.91
C ARG A 87 8.40 21.56 -0.51
N ASP A 88 7.95 22.37 -1.44
CA ASP A 88 7.77 22.07 -2.85
C ASP A 88 6.97 20.77 -3.09
N MET A 89 5.88 20.55 -2.37
CA MET A 89 5.13 19.29 -2.45
C MET A 89 4.60 18.99 -3.86
N ALA A 90 4.10 20.02 -4.56
CA ALA A 90 3.67 19.91 -5.95
C ALA A 90 4.79 19.39 -6.88
N LYS A 91 6.03 19.83 -6.63
CA LYS A 91 7.22 19.37 -7.36
C LYS A 91 7.60 17.95 -6.97
N LEU A 92 7.62 17.65 -5.67
CA LEU A 92 7.95 16.33 -5.14
C LEU A 92 7.04 15.25 -5.73
N PHE A 93 5.73 15.50 -5.77
CA PHE A 93 4.73 14.56 -6.26
C PHE A 93 4.35 14.75 -7.74
N SER A 94 5.10 15.57 -8.48
CA SER A 94 4.86 15.77 -9.91
C SER A 94 4.81 14.46 -10.72
N PRO A 95 5.61 13.40 -10.44
CA PRO A 95 5.47 12.13 -11.14
C PRO A 95 4.11 11.48 -10.90
N TYR A 96 3.61 11.53 -9.66
CA TYR A 96 2.27 11.03 -9.31
C TYR A 96 1.18 11.81 -10.06
N PHE A 97 1.20 13.14 -10.03
CA PHE A 97 0.16 13.95 -10.68
C PHE A 97 0.11 13.72 -12.20
N GLN A 98 1.26 13.57 -12.84
CA GLN A 98 1.35 13.31 -14.29
C GLN A 98 0.84 11.93 -14.69
N ASN A 99 0.91 10.95 -13.78
CA ASN A 99 0.61 9.54 -14.07
C ASN A 99 -0.56 8.98 -13.22
N ARG A 100 -1.30 9.83 -12.51
CA ARG A 100 -2.29 9.43 -11.50
C ARG A 100 -3.25 8.34 -11.97
N ARG A 101 -3.76 8.44 -13.20
CA ARG A 101 -4.71 7.47 -13.79
C ARG A 101 -4.10 6.11 -14.11
N GLN A 102 -2.79 5.94 -13.94
CA GLN A 102 -2.04 4.72 -14.19
C GLN A 102 -1.46 4.15 -12.88
N ILE A 103 -1.52 4.88 -11.76
CA ILE A 103 -0.93 4.45 -10.49
C ILE A 103 -1.99 3.73 -9.66
N TYR A 104 -2.26 2.47 -9.99
CA TYR A 104 -3.17 1.65 -9.22
C TYR A 104 -2.86 0.16 -9.38
N ALA A 105 -3.26 -0.61 -8.38
CA ALA A 105 -3.32 -2.05 -8.43
C ALA A 105 -4.75 -2.51 -8.12
N THR A 106 -5.17 -3.59 -8.77
CA THR A 106 -6.56 -4.10 -8.68
C THR A 106 -6.62 -5.31 -7.76
N LEU A 107 -7.81 -5.56 -7.21
CA LEU A 107 -8.06 -6.72 -6.35
C LEU A 107 -8.54 -7.93 -7.17
N CYS A 108 -9.12 -7.70 -8.34
CA CYS A 108 -9.68 -8.74 -9.18
C CYS A 108 -8.67 -9.25 -10.23
N ASN A 109 -8.50 -10.58 -10.28
CA ASN A 109 -7.68 -11.29 -11.26
C ASN A 109 -8.25 -11.24 -12.70
N ARG A 110 -9.26 -10.41 -12.97
CA ARG A 110 -9.78 -10.13 -14.33
C ARG A 110 -8.84 -9.18 -15.10
N PHE A 111 -7.54 -9.45 -14.99
CA PHE A 111 -6.50 -8.73 -15.70
C PHE A 111 -6.43 -9.26 -17.13
N ASP A 112 -6.87 -8.46 -18.09
CA ASP A 112 -6.23 -8.43 -19.38
C ASP A 112 -5.03 -7.46 -19.26
N PRO A 113 -3.79 -7.95 -19.15
CA PRO A 113 -2.59 -7.11 -19.09
C PRO A 113 -2.39 -6.22 -20.32
N LEU A 114 -3.18 -6.39 -21.39
CA LEU A 114 -3.15 -5.55 -22.58
C LEU A 114 -4.05 -4.31 -22.49
N THR A 115 -5.01 -4.24 -21.55
CA THR A 115 -5.99 -3.12 -21.54
C THR A 115 -5.59 -1.96 -20.63
N TYR A 116 -4.69 -2.16 -19.66
CA TYR A 116 -4.36 -1.14 -18.66
C TYR A 116 -2.86 -1.04 -18.37
N SER A 117 -2.24 0.08 -18.78
CA SER A 117 -0.86 0.45 -18.42
C SER A 117 -0.77 0.91 -16.96
N SER A 118 -0.96 -0.01 -16.02
CA SER A 118 -0.75 0.27 -14.60
C SER A 118 0.74 0.37 -14.26
N MET A 119 1.06 1.24 -13.31
CA MET A 119 2.40 1.58 -12.85
C MET A 119 2.37 1.68 -11.33
N LEU A 120 3.55 1.58 -10.72
CA LEU A 120 3.72 1.79 -9.29
C LEU A 120 4.42 3.12 -9.04
N LEU A 121 4.30 3.63 -7.83
CA LEU A 121 5.13 4.70 -7.31
C LEU A 121 6.26 4.11 -6.47
N GLU A 122 7.44 4.72 -6.56
CA GLU A 122 8.51 4.53 -5.58
C GLU A 122 8.65 5.80 -4.75
N ILE A 123 8.48 5.70 -3.43
CA ILE A 123 8.66 6.84 -2.51
C ILE A 123 9.84 6.55 -1.60
N THR A 124 10.83 7.46 -1.61
CA THR A 124 11.93 7.44 -0.64
C THR A 124 11.51 8.19 0.62
N VAL A 125 11.60 7.52 1.77
CA VAL A 125 11.29 8.08 3.09
C VAL A 125 12.54 8.11 3.96
N ALA A 126 12.81 9.26 4.58
CA ALA A 126 13.96 9.52 5.44
C ALA A 126 13.59 9.65 6.91
N LYS A 127 14.54 9.34 7.79
CA LYS A 127 14.43 9.56 9.24
C LYS A 127 14.54 11.04 9.63
N LYS A 128 15.42 11.77 8.96
CA LYS A 128 15.69 13.20 9.22
C LYS A 128 15.00 14.07 8.18
N ARG A 129 14.53 15.23 8.64
CA ARG A 129 14.01 16.27 7.75
C ARG A 129 15.15 16.80 6.89
N PRO A 130 15.02 16.85 5.54
CA PRO A 130 16.00 17.51 4.70
C PRO A 130 16.17 18.99 5.04
N GLU A 131 17.40 19.49 4.95
CA GLU A 131 17.68 20.93 5.09
C GLU A 131 17.34 21.69 3.79
N SER A 132 17.53 21.04 2.64
CA SER A 132 17.29 21.55 1.29
C SER A 132 16.49 20.55 0.45
N GLY A 133 16.01 21.02 -0.70
CA GLY A 133 15.19 20.20 -1.61
C GLY A 133 13.74 20.03 -1.17
N SER A 134 12.98 19.32 -2.00
CA SER A 134 11.56 19.07 -1.78
C SER A 134 11.36 17.97 -0.76
N PHE A 135 10.44 18.16 0.19
CA PHE A 135 10.14 17.15 1.19
C PHE A 135 8.71 17.27 1.69
N CYS A 136 8.22 16.19 2.28
CA CYS A 136 6.91 16.17 2.91
C CYS A 136 6.90 15.26 4.12
N LYS A 137 6.30 15.71 5.22
CA LYS A 137 6.02 14.87 6.38
C LYS A 137 5.00 13.82 5.99
N VAL A 138 5.27 12.58 6.40
CA VAL A 138 4.41 11.43 6.19
C VAL A 138 4.28 10.63 7.48
N GLN A 139 3.24 9.83 7.54
CA GLN A 139 3.07 8.83 8.58
C GLN A 139 2.73 7.49 7.95
N ILE A 140 3.29 6.43 8.53
CA ILE A 140 3.18 5.07 8.03
C ILE A 140 2.36 4.31 9.07
N CYS A 141 1.17 3.86 8.68
CA CYS A 141 0.27 3.07 9.51
C CYS A 141 0.23 1.63 9.03
N CYS A 142 -0.15 0.74 9.94
CA CYS A 142 -0.59 -0.59 9.58
C CYS A 142 -2.02 -0.53 9.04
N ALA A 143 -2.26 -1.22 7.94
CA ALA A 143 -3.52 -1.27 7.23
C ALA A 143 -3.99 -2.72 7.08
N THR A 144 -5.30 -2.92 7.15
CA THR A 144 -5.95 -4.20 6.86
C THR A 144 -6.91 -3.99 5.71
N LEU A 145 -6.86 -4.85 4.69
CA LEU A 145 -7.92 -4.88 3.67
C LEU A 145 -9.16 -5.51 4.29
N HIS A 146 -10.35 -5.06 3.90
CA HIS A 146 -11.59 -5.70 4.30
C HIS A 146 -12.40 -6.09 3.06
N LYS A 147 -13.00 -7.28 3.05
CA LYS A 147 -13.73 -7.83 1.88
C LYS A 147 -14.88 -6.91 1.41
N PHE A 148 -15.41 -6.10 2.32
CA PHE A 148 -16.52 -5.17 2.08
C PHE A 148 -16.14 -3.69 2.22
N ALA A 149 -14.88 -3.38 2.54
CA ALA A 149 -14.40 -1.99 2.66
C ALA A 149 -12.91 -1.90 2.23
N PRO A 150 -12.55 -0.96 1.34
CA PRO A 150 -11.23 -0.90 0.71
C PRO A 150 -10.04 -0.82 1.66
N LEU A 151 -10.23 -0.33 2.87
CA LEU A 151 -9.16 -0.21 3.85
C LEU A 151 -9.78 -0.05 5.24
N VAL A 152 -9.24 -0.75 6.23
CA VAL A 152 -9.44 -0.42 7.64
C VAL A 152 -8.08 0.05 8.16
N GLU A 153 -7.93 1.36 8.33
CA GLU A 153 -6.85 1.96 9.11
C GLU A 153 -7.11 1.64 10.59
N GLY A 154 -6.63 0.48 11.05
CA GLY A 154 -7.04 -0.04 12.36
C GLY A 154 -5.93 -0.56 13.26
N CYS A 155 -4.69 -0.66 12.78
CA CYS A 155 -3.67 -1.47 13.47
C CYS A 155 -2.53 -0.65 14.11
N GLY A 156 -2.65 0.67 14.15
CA GLY A 156 -1.68 1.54 14.81
C GLY A 156 -0.48 1.93 13.95
N VAL A 157 0.53 2.49 14.61
CA VAL A 157 1.74 3.03 13.99
C VAL A 157 2.64 1.90 13.51
N HIS A 158 3.08 1.96 12.25
CA HIS A 158 3.98 0.94 11.70
C HIS A 158 5.39 1.04 12.30
N PRO A 159 6.13 -0.07 12.52
CA PRO A 159 7.50 -0.03 13.06
C PRO A 159 8.47 0.90 12.32
N LEU A 160 8.30 1.10 11.00
CA LEU A 160 9.08 2.11 10.26
C LEU A 160 8.86 3.53 10.80
N HIS A 161 7.63 3.89 11.13
CA HIS A 161 7.34 5.20 11.70
C HIS A 161 7.92 5.36 13.12
N GLU A 162 7.93 4.28 13.91
CA GLU A 162 8.59 4.23 15.22
C GLU A 162 10.11 4.36 15.11
N GLN A 163 10.70 3.77 14.08
CA GLN A 163 12.12 3.93 13.73
C GLN A 163 12.47 5.33 13.18
N GLY A 164 11.48 6.19 13.02
CA GLY A 164 11.65 7.61 12.69
C GLY A 164 11.48 7.96 11.21
N TYR A 165 11.15 7.02 10.33
CA TYR A 165 10.89 7.31 8.91
C TYR A 165 9.61 8.15 8.77
N ARG A 166 9.79 9.46 8.51
CA ARG A 166 8.73 10.48 8.60
C ARG A 166 8.75 11.52 7.50
N TRP A 167 9.71 11.45 6.57
CA TRP A 167 9.92 12.47 5.56
C TRP A 167 10.01 11.84 4.17
N ALA A 168 9.00 12.00 3.33
CA ALA A 168 9.13 11.71 1.91
C ALA A 168 10.08 12.73 1.27
N THR A 169 11.08 12.27 0.53
CA THR A 169 12.14 13.12 -0.04
C THR A 169 12.35 12.91 -1.53
N ALA A 170 11.84 11.81 -2.08
CA ALA A 170 11.83 11.56 -3.51
C ALA A 170 10.61 10.70 -3.88
N VAL A 171 10.08 10.94 -5.07
CA VAL A 171 9.00 10.17 -5.67
C VAL A 171 9.40 9.89 -7.11
N ASP A 172 9.25 8.64 -7.54
CA ASP A 172 9.50 8.23 -8.92
C ASP A 172 8.42 7.26 -9.40
N ILE A 173 8.35 7.05 -10.72
CA ILE A 173 7.49 6.02 -11.33
C ILE A 173 8.28 4.73 -11.49
N ASP A 174 7.71 3.65 -11.01
CA ASP A 174 8.19 2.31 -11.25
C ASP A 174 7.30 1.60 -12.27
N ARG A 175 7.93 1.14 -13.36
CA ARG A 175 7.28 0.46 -14.49
C ARG A 175 7.69 -1.00 -14.60
N ASP A 176 8.30 -1.57 -13.55
CA ASP A 176 8.69 -2.98 -13.54
C ASP A 176 7.44 -3.87 -13.51
N PRO A 177 7.14 -4.60 -14.61
CA PRO A 177 5.96 -5.45 -14.66
C PRO A 177 6.06 -6.65 -13.70
N VAL A 178 7.28 -7.08 -13.35
CA VAL A 178 7.48 -8.15 -12.36
C VAL A 178 7.07 -7.65 -10.99
N LYS A 179 7.52 -6.45 -10.61
CA LYS A 179 7.16 -5.83 -9.33
C LYS A 179 5.66 -5.58 -9.22
N LEU A 180 5.03 -5.11 -10.29
CA LEU A 180 3.56 -4.98 -10.36
C LEU A 180 2.86 -6.32 -10.16
N GLY A 181 3.35 -7.40 -10.79
CA GLY A 181 2.85 -8.75 -10.56
C GLY A 181 2.98 -9.20 -9.09
N LEU A 182 4.08 -8.89 -8.43
CA LEU A 182 4.28 -9.18 -7.01
C LEU A 182 3.35 -8.37 -6.11
N VAL A 183 3.08 -7.10 -6.43
CA VAL A 183 2.09 -6.28 -5.70
C VAL A 183 0.69 -6.89 -5.83
N HIS A 184 0.28 -7.33 -7.01
CA HIS A 184 -1.00 -8.03 -7.18
C HIS A 184 -1.06 -9.33 -6.38
N LEU A 185 0.02 -10.12 -6.38
CA LEU A 185 0.09 -11.33 -5.54
C LEU A 185 -0.01 -10.99 -4.05
N LEU A 186 0.69 -9.96 -3.57
CA LEU A 186 0.59 -9.50 -2.18
C LEU A 186 -0.84 -9.10 -1.83
N MET A 187 -1.51 -8.34 -2.69
CA MET A 187 -2.91 -7.95 -2.47
C MET A 187 -3.86 -9.15 -2.43
N GLN A 188 -3.68 -10.10 -3.34
CA GLN A 188 -4.45 -11.35 -3.34
C GLN A 188 -4.22 -12.18 -2.09
N TRP A 189 -2.97 -12.25 -1.60
CA TRP A 189 -2.63 -12.90 -0.35
C TRP A 189 -3.46 -12.31 0.80
N HIS A 190 -3.46 -10.98 0.95
CA HIS A 190 -4.23 -10.32 2.00
C HIS A 190 -5.74 -10.51 1.86
N LEU A 191 -6.28 -10.65 0.65
CA LEU A 191 -7.68 -10.99 0.45
C LEU A 191 -8.03 -12.40 0.92
N LEU A 192 -7.18 -13.39 0.64
CA LEU A 192 -7.39 -14.77 1.07
C LEU A 192 -7.30 -14.92 2.60
N ASP A 193 -6.44 -14.13 3.25
CA ASP A 193 -6.37 -14.08 4.72
C ASP A 193 -7.69 -13.63 5.33
N ILE A 194 -8.33 -12.60 4.76
CA ILE A 194 -9.65 -12.14 5.22
C ILE A 194 -10.70 -13.24 5.07
N VAL A 195 -10.63 -14.05 4.01
CA VAL A 195 -11.55 -15.19 3.80
C VAL A 195 -11.38 -16.27 4.87
N LYS A 196 -10.18 -16.43 5.46
CA LYS A 196 -9.99 -17.28 6.64
C LYS A 196 -10.65 -16.70 7.89
N ILE A 197 -10.48 -15.40 8.12
CA ILE A 197 -11.00 -14.71 9.32
C ILE A 197 -12.53 -14.60 9.28
N TYR A 198 -13.09 -14.38 8.10
CA TYR A 198 -14.53 -14.28 7.85
C TYR A 198 -14.93 -15.28 6.77
N PRO A 199 -15.07 -16.58 7.12
CA PRO A 199 -15.59 -17.56 6.19
C PRO A 199 -16.99 -17.12 5.74
N PRO A 200 -17.37 -17.40 4.47
CA PRO A 200 -18.71 -17.10 4.01
C PRO A 200 -19.74 -17.69 4.98
N LEU A 201 -20.75 -16.89 5.34
CA LEU A 201 -21.85 -17.36 6.17
C LEU A 201 -22.49 -18.57 5.45
N PRO A 202 -22.74 -19.69 6.15
CA PRO A 202 -23.50 -20.77 5.57
C PRO A 202 -24.88 -20.24 5.19
N ASP A 203 -25.40 -20.64 4.03
CA ASP A 203 -26.81 -20.42 3.74
C ASP A 203 -27.69 -21.20 4.74
N GLU A 204 -28.99 -20.90 4.80
CA GLU A 204 -29.95 -21.59 5.69
C GLU A 204 -30.05 -23.11 5.43
N ALA A 205 -29.39 -23.64 4.40
CA ALA A 205 -29.32 -25.06 4.05
C ALA A 205 -27.98 -25.72 4.44
N GLY A 206 -27.05 -25.00 5.07
CA GLY A 206 -25.74 -25.53 5.47
C GLY A 206 -24.76 -25.72 4.30
N SER A 207 -25.02 -25.08 3.16
CA SER A 207 -24.11 -25.07 2.01
C SER A 207 -23.25 -23.81 2.04
N VAL A 208 -21.95 -23.98 1.82
CA VAL A 208 -21.02 -22.87 1.59
C VAL A 208 -21.41 -22.27 0.25
N LEU A 209 -21.87 -21.01 0.25
CA LEU A 209 -22.05 -20.25 -1.00
C LEU A 209 -20.71 -20.25 -1.74
N ARG A 210 -20.60 -21.11 -2.76
CA ARG A 210 -19.71 -20.89 -3.89
C ARG A 210 -20.23 -19.63 -4.57
N THR A 211 -19.79 -18.46 -4.10
CA THR A 211 -19.72 -17.32 -5.00
C THR A 211 -18.70 -17.73 -6.04
N ASP A 212 -19.18 -18.12 -7.21
CA ASP A 212 -18.37 -18.32 -8.40
C ASP A 212 -17.53 -17.07 -8.62
N VAL A 213 -16.27 -17.13 -8.17
CA VAL A 213 -15.25 -16.14 -8.45
C VAL A 213 -14.79 -16.43 -9.88
N LEU A 214 -15.40 -15.72 -10.83
CA LEU A 214 -14.95 -15.58 -12.23
C LEU A 214 -14.04 -14.35 -12.37
#